data_AF-A0A7W0Y111-F1
#
_entry.id   AF-A0A7W0Y111-F1
#
_cell.length_a   1.000
_cell.length_b   1.000
_cell.length_c   1.000
_cell.angle_alpha   90.00
_cell.angle_beta   90.00
_cell.angle_gamma   90.00
#
_symmetry.space_group_name_H-M   'P 1'
#
loop_
_entity.id
_entity.type
_entity.pdbx_description
1 polymer ?
#
loop_
_entity_poly.entity_id
_entity_poly.type
_entity_poly.pdbx_seq_one_letter_code
_entity_poly.pdbx_strand_id
1 'polypeptide(L)'
;MGRVGILAWLALAACGRIGIDPIAHDAAPTVDADLVTGLIAYYSMDGDPSSAALDSSGHRLDAACTATCPTRAPGQQGLAASFDGTGYYTVADDPLLHPPAFTIAFWMRAAAYDVTSVSKPQLAGIGASWELVTRAAHT
;
A
#
# COMPACT_ATOMS: atom_id res chain seq x y z
N MET A 1 -31.40 -5.46 -62.36
CA MET A 1 -31.69 -4.25 -61.56
C MET A 1 -32.85 -4.58 -60.62
N GLY A 2 -32.78 -4.62 -59.30
CA GLY A 2 -31.70 -4.37 -58.36
C GLY A 2 -32.23 -4.62 -56.93
N ARG A 3 -31.28 -4.89 -56.03
CA ARG A 3 -31.29 -4.69 -54.57
C ARG A 3 -32.07 -5.69 -53.69
N VAL A 4 -31.31 -6.71 -53.31
CA VAL A 4 -31.28 -7.36 -52.00
C VAL A 4 -31.30 -6.31 -50.88
N GLY A 5 -32.24 -6.43 -49.94
CA GLY A 5 -32.32 -5.61 -48.72
C GLY A 5 -32.36 -6.52 -47.50
N ILE A 6 -31.27 -6.53 -46.74
CA ILE A 6 -30.96 -7.45 -45.64
C ILE A 6 -31.83 -7.12 -44.41
N LEU A 7 -32.44 -8.16 -43.84
CA LEU A 7 -33.12 -8.17 -42.55
C LEU A 7 -32.16 -7.73 -41.43
N ALA A 8 -32.43 -6.60 -40.80
CA ALA A 8 -31.75 -6.18 -39.58
C ALA A 8 -32.57 -6.65 -38.36
N TRP A 9 -32.24 -7.83 -37.84
CA TRP A 9 -32.66 -8.24 -36.51
C TRP A 9 -31.72 -7.58 -35.49
N LEU A 10 -32.20 -6.58 -34.77
CA LEU A 10 -31.55 -6.06 -33.57
C LEU A 10 -31.71 -7.08 -32.43
N ALA A 11 -30.79 -8.05 -32.36
CA ALA A 11 -30.63 -8.86 -31.17
C ALA A 11 -29.79 -8.06 -30.16
N LEU A 12 -30.44 -7.48 -29.16
CA LEU A 12 -29.76 -6.93 -27.99
C LEU A 12 -29.23 -8.11 -27.16
N ALA A 13 -28.04 -8.61 -27.48
CA ALA A 13 -27.34 -9.56 -26.64
C ALA A 13 -26.69 -8.82 -25.48
N ALA A 14 -27.48 -8.55 -24.44
CA ALA A 14 -26.94 -8.24 -23.12
C ALA A 14 -26.31 -9.52 -22.55
N CYS A 15 -25.10 -9.86 -22.98
CA CYS A 15 -24.26 -10.82 -22.28
C CYS A 15 -23.66 -10.13 -21.06
N GLY A 16 -24.48 -9.97 -20.02
CA GLY A 16 -23.96 -9.90 -18.66
C GLY A 16 -23.34 -11.25 -18.32
N ARG A 17 -22.07 -11.46 -18.66
CA ARG A 17 -21.30 -12.58 -18.14
C ARG A 17 -20.92 -12.23 -16.70
N ILE A 18 -21.73 -12.65 -15.74
CA ILE A 18 -21.19 -13.03 -14.43
C ILE A 18 -20.64 -14.45 -14.65
N GLY A 19 -19.44 -14.52 -15.21
CA GLY A 19 -18.65 -15.73 -15.26
C GLY A 19 -17.81 -15.79 -13.99
N ILE A 20 -18.14 -16.69 -13.07
CA ILE A 20 -17.15 -17.22 -12.12
C ILE A 20 -16.35 -18.26 -12.90
N ASP A 21 -15.55 -17.77 -13.85
CA ASP A 21 -14.49 -18.58 -14.43
C ASP A 21 -13.42 -18.73 -13.35
N PRO A 22 -12.81 -19.92 -13.18
CA PRO A 22 -11.73 -20.07 -12.22
C PRO A 22 -10.66 -19.07 -12.61
N ILE A 23 -10.37 -18.13 -11.72
CA ILE A 23 -9.22 -17.25 -11.83
C ILE A 23 -8.02 -18.16 -11.95
N ALA A 24 -7.54 -18.35 -13.18
CA ALA A 24 -6.13 -18.56 -13.39
C ALA A 24 -5.46 -17.49 -12.53
N HIS A 25 -4.52 -17.89 -11.68
CA HIS A 25 -3.58 -16.94 -11.09
C HIS A 25 -2.73 -16.38 -12.24
N ASP A 26 -3.38 -15.60 -13.09
CA ASP A 26 -2.77 -14.81 -14.12
C ASP A 26 -1.89 -13.81 -13.42
N ALA A 27 -0.67 -13.70 -13.95
CA ALA A 27 0.43 -12.91 -13.46
C ALA A 27 -0.02 -11.67 -12.68
N ALA A 28 0.62 -11.45 -11.52
CA ALA A 28 0.46 -10.24 -10.73
C ALA A 28 0.25 -9.04 -11.66
N PRO A 29 -0.81 -8.25 -11.48
CA PRO A 29 -1.12 -7.16 -12.39
C PRO A 29 0.15 -6.33 -12.54
N THR A 30 0.56 -6.11 -13.79
CA THR A 30 1.56 -5.09 -14.11
C THR A 30 1.19 -3.87 -13.30
N VAL A 31 2.11 -3.41 -12.43
CA VAL A 31 1.91 -2.27 -11.54
C VAL A 31 1.12 -1.22 -12.30
N ASP A 32 -0.07 -0.89 -11.81
CA ASP A 32 -0.96 0.06 -12.47
C ASP A 32 -0.14 1.30 -12.82
N ALA A 33 -0.06 1.64 -14.11
CA ALA A 33 0.77 2.74 -14.57
C ALA A 33 0.37 4.07 -13.90
N ASP A 34 -0.87 4.15 -13.40
CA ASP A 34 -1.38 5.30 -12.65
C ASP A 34 -0.88 5.36 -11.19
N LEU A 35 -0.48 4.23 -10.60
CA LEU A 35 0.24 4.25 -9.31
C LEU A 35 1.60 4.93 -9.45
N VAL A 36 2.20 4.95 -10.64
CA VAL A 36 3.57 5.43 -10.86
C VAL A 36 3.64 6.96 -10.98
N THR A 37 2.57 7.64 -11.41
CA THR A 37 2.59 9.10 -11.65
C THR A 37 2.43 9.93 -10.37
N GLY A 38 1.78 9.38 -9.33
CA GLY A 38 1.54 10.04 -8.04
C GLY A 38 2.35 9.48 -6.86
N LEU A 39 3.25 8.52 -7.08
CA LEU A 39 4.00 7.87 -6.02
C LEU A 39 5.09 8.78 -5.47
N ILE A 40 4.93 9.22 -4.23
CA ILE A 40 5.94 10.06 -3.55
C ILE A 40 7.03 9.21 -2.90
N ALA A 41 6.68 8.13 -2.21
CA ALA A 41 7.63 7.29 -1.49
C ALA A 41 7.20 5.82 -1.55
N TYR A 42 8.16 4.90 -1.67
CA TYR A 42 7.91 3.46 -1.66
C TYR A 42 9.03 2.70 -0.96
N TYR A 43 8.71 2.04 0.14
CA TYR A 43 9.64 1.24 0.93
C TYR A 43 9.25 -0.23 0.85
N SER A 44 10.02 -1.04 0.11
CA SER A 44 9.72 -2.48 -0.03
C SER A 44 10.02 -3.27 1.25
N MET A 45 10.89 -2.72 2.12
CA MET A 45 11.39 -3.37 3.34
C MET A 45 12.18 -4.67 3.11
N ASP A 46 12.66 -4.89 1.88
CA ASP A 46 13.50 -6.06 1.54
C ASP A 46 14.98 -5.91 1.92
N GLY A 47 15.42 -4.67 2.11
CA GLY A 47 16.81 -4.30 2.41
C GLY A 47 17.29 -4.75 3.78
N ASP A 48 18.56 -4.47 4.11
CA ASP A 48 19.04 -4.63 5.48
C ASP A 48 18.36 -3.62 6.39
N PRO A 49 17.66 -4.05 7.45
CA PRO A 49 16.95 -3.12 8.30
C PRO A 49 17.89 -2.29 9.17
N SER A 50 19.17 -2.68 9.31
CA SER A 50 20.25 -1.88 9.89
C SER A 50 20.90 -0.91 8.89
N SER A 51 20.62 -1.10 7.60
CA SER A 51 20.78 -0.06 6.59
C SER A 51 19.48 0.73 6.47
N ALA A 52 19.52 1.94 5.94
CA ALA A 52 18.30 2.71 5.68
C ALA A 52 17.28 1.86 4.88
N ALA A 53 15.98 2.00 5.17
CA ALA A 53 14.93 1.53 4.29
C ALA A 53 14.93 2.45 3.05
N LEU A 54 15.46 1.91 1.95
CA LEU A 54 15.65 2.68 0.72
C LEU A 54 14.30 2.96 0.04
N ASP A 55 14.15 4.21 -0.40
CA ASP A 55 13.00 4.66 -1.17
C ASP A 55 13.16 4.26 -2.65
N SER A 56 12.27 3.39 -3.10
CA SER A 56 12.22 2.88 -4.48
C SER A 56 11.33 3.72 -5.40
N SER A 57 10.80 4.86 -4.93
CA SER A 57 10.02 5.79 -5.77
C SER A 57 10.88 6.57 -6.77
N GLY A 58 12.19 6.70 -6.50
CA GLY A 58 13.11 7.55 -7.24
C GLY A 58 13.32 8.95 -6.66
N HIS A 59 12.59 9.32 -5.60
CA HIS A 59 12.72 10.63 -4.94
C HIS A 59 13.79 10.68 -3.85
N ARG A 60 14.39 9.53 -3.49
CA ARG A 60 15.46 9.41 -2.48
C ARG A 60 15.01 9.85 -1.09
N LEU A 61 13.75 9.59 -0.76
CA LEU A 61 13.20 9.82 0.58
C LEU A 61 13.56 8.66 1.51
N ASP A 62 14.84 8.31 1.61
CA ASP A 62 15.30 7.13 2.36
C ASP A 62 14.95 7.25 3.85
N ALA A 63 14.46 6.17 4.45
CA ALA A 63 14.13 6.13 5.88
C ALA A 63 15.29 5.54 6.69
N ALA A 64 15.72 6.23 7.74
CA ALA A 64 16.79 5.75 8.62
C ALA A 64 16.23 5.23 9.96
N CYS A 65 16.81 4.15 10.48
CA CYS A 65 16.66 3.79 11.89
C CYS A 65 17.86 4.35 12.66
N THR A 66 17.62 5.04 13.78
CA THR A 66 18.68 5.80 14.48
C THR A 66 19.02 5.25 15.86
N ALA A 67 18.11 4.52 16.50
CA ALA A 67 18.32 3.97 17.85
C ALA A 67 18.17 2.44 17.87
N THR A 68 16.94 1.95 17.69
CA THR A 68 16.65 0.53 17.56
C THR A 68 16.10 0.30 16.16
N CYS A 69 16.79 -0.51 15.37
CA CYS A 69 16.33 -0.88 14.05
C CYS A 69 15.36 -2.06 14.15
N PRO A 70 14.25 -2.07 13.38
CA PRO A 70 13.41 -3.25 13.24
C PRO A 70 14.22 -4.47 12.77
N THR A 71 13.67 -5.67 12.97
CA THR A 71 14.28 -6.90 12.44
C THR A 71 13.63 -7.30 11.12
N ARG A 72 14.22 -8.24 10.39
CA ARG A 72 13.61 -8.79 9.17
C ARG A 72 12.76 -10.01 9.48
N ALA A 73 11.63 -10.12 8.80
CA ALA A 73 10.79 -11.31 8.78
C ALA A 73 10.24 -11.55 7.36
N PRO A 74 9.72 -12.76 7.05
CA PRO A 74 8.96 -12.99 5.83
C PRO A 74 7.74 -12.06 5.75
N GLY A 75 7.65 -11.32 4.64
CA GLY A 75 6.58 -10.36 4.35
C GLY A 75 5.48 -10.93 3.46
N GLN A 76 4.49 -10.09 3.14
CA GLN A 76 3.45 -10.43 2.17
C GLN A 76 4.04 -10.59 0.75
N GLN A 77 5.03 -9.77 0.43
CA GLN A 77 5.87 -9.88 -0.75
C GLN A 77 7.32 -9.77 -0.27
N GLY A 78 8.18 -10.74 -0.60
CA GLY A 78 9.58 -10.73 -0.14
C GLY A 78 9.71 -10.73 1.38
N LEU A 79 10.39 -9.73 1.92
CA LEU A 79 10.61 -9.54 3.35
C LEU A 79 9.74 -8.40 3.89
N ALA A 80 9.76 -8.24 5.20
CA ALA A 80 9.11 -7.15 5.89
C ALA A 80 9.92 -6.74 7.12
N ALA A 81 9.73 -5.50 7.55
CA ALA A 81 10.19 -5.03 8.84
C ALA A 81 9.29 -5.59 9.96
N SER A 82 9.92 -6.21 10.96
CA SER A 82 9.29 -6.72 12.17
C SER A 82 9.62 -5.79 13.32
N PHE A 83 8.57 -5.15 13.83
CA PHE A 83 8.66 -4.16 14.89
C PHE A 83 8.34 -4.80 16.24
N ASP A 84 9.17 -4.52 17.25
CA ASP A 84 9.00 -5.00 18.63
C ASP A 84 8.33 -3.97 19.56
N GLY A 85 7.92 -2.83 19.00
CA GLY A 85 7.36 -1.69 19.73
C GLY A 85 8.39 -0.63 20.16
N THR A 86 9.69 -0.85 19.94
CA THR A 86 10.75 0.13 20.21
C THR A 86 11.47 0.59 18.95
N GLY A 87 11.57 -0.29 17.93
CA GLY A 87 12.18 0.06 16.66
C GLY A 87 11.29 0.94 15.78
N TYR A 88 11.89 1.86 15.04
CA TYR A 88 11.18 2.73 14.09
C TYR A 88 12.10 3.19 12.95
N TYR A 89 11.49 3.58 11.83
CA TYR A 89 12.14 4.28 10.73
C TYR A 89 11.70 5.74 10.70
N THR A 90 12.63 6.63 10.39
CA THR A 90 12.39 8.07 10.26
C THR A 90 12.84 8.52 8.88
N VAL A 91 11.97 9.23 8.18
CA VAL A 91 12.30 9.91 6.92
C VAL A 91 12.56 11.38 7.28
N ALA A 92 13.58 11.99 6.66
CA ALA A 92 13.84 13.41 6.84
C ALA A 92 12.69 14.25 6.24
N ASP A 93 12.46 15.43 6.81
CA ASP A 93 11.47 16.37 6.27
C ASP A 93 11.83 16.78 4.84
N ASP A 94 10.85 16.75 3.94
CA ASP A 94 11.01 17.10 2.53
C ASP A 94 9.70 17.71 1.99
N PRO A 95 9.73 18.77 1.17
CA PRO A 95 8.53 19.35 0.55
C PRO A 95 7.65 18.35 -0.21
N LEU A 96 8.23 17.28 -0.78
CA LEU A 96 7.46 16.22 -1.45
C LEU A 96 6.53 15.47 -0.49
N LEU A 97 6.84 15.44 0.81
CA LEU A 97 6.02 14.83 1.85
C LEU A 97 4.87 15.75 2.32
N HIS A 98 4.71 16.93 1.73
CA HIS A 98 3.65 17.90 2.03
C HIS A 98 2.62 18.10 0.90
N PRO A 99 2.08 17.03 0.28
CA PRO A 99 1.04 17.19 -0.72
C PRO A 99 -0.28 17.66 -0.07
N PRO A 100 -1.10 18.43 -0.80
CA PRO A 100 -2.39 18.92 -0.28
C PRO A 100 -3.42 17.80 -0.03
N ALA A 101 -3.23 16.64 -0.69
CA ALA A 101 -3.98 15.42 -0.45
C ALA A 101 -3.07 14.22 -0.74
N PHE A 102 -3.20 13.14 0.03
CA PHE A 102 -2.37 11.95 -0.12
C PHE A 102 -3.12 10.67 0.28
N THR A 103 -2.55 9.55 -0.16
CA THR A 103 -2.95 8.20 0.26
C THR A 103 -1.71 7.49 0.81
N ILE A 104 -1.89 6.75 1.90
CA ILE A 104 -0.86 5.85 2.44
C ILE A 104 -1.44 4.44 2.42
N ALA A 105 -0.71 3.52 1.81
CA ALA A 105 -1.09 2.12 1.68
C ALA A 105 0.10 1.24 2.06
N PHE A 106 -0.15 0.18 2.83
CA PHE A 106 0.87 -0.77 3.27
C PHE A 106 0.24 -2.10 3.66
N TRP A 107 1.05 -3.16 3.60
CA TRP A 107 0.71 -4.45 4.19
C TRP A 107 1.17 -4.46 5.64
N MET A 108 0.30 -4.91 6.55
CA MET A 108 0.67 -5.13 7.94
C MET A 108 0.15 -6.48 8.44
N ARG A 109 0.96 -7.15 9.25
CA ARG A 109 0.55 -8.31 10.05
C ARG A 109 0.70 -7.95 11.51
N ALA A 110 -0.43 -7.85 12.19
CA ALA A 110 -0.47 -7.54 13.60
C ALA A 110 -0.46 -8.85 14.42
N ALA A 111 0.50 -9.03 15.34
CA ALA A 111 0.58 -10.21 16.20
C ALA A 111 -0.43 -10.14 17.36
N ALA A 112 -1.41 -11.04 17.42
CA ALA A 112 -2.34 -11.25 18.56
C ALA A 112 -2.70 -9.99 19.37
N TYR A 113 -3.50 -9.11 18.75
CA TYR A 113 -3.96 -7.86 19.36
C TYR A 113 -5.50 -7.87 19.46
N ASP A 114 -6.04 -7.38 20.59
CA ASP A 114 -7.49 -7.33 20.82
C ASP A 114 -8.16 -6.21 20.00
N VAL A 115 -7.42 -5.12 19.74
CA VAL A 115 -7.95 -3.94 19.04
C VAL A 115 -6.89 -3.37 18.10
N THR A 116 -7.33 -3.06 16.87
CA THR A 116 -6.63 -2.18 15.93
C THR A 116 -7.49 -0.96 15.70
N SER A 117 -6.98 0.23 16.02
CA SER A 117 -7.70 1.49 15.83
C SER A 117 -6.89 2.46 14.99
N VAL A 118 -7.53 3.09 14.00
CA VAL A 118 -6.99 4.26 13.31
C VAL A 118 -7.60 5.49 13.95
N SER A 119 -6.77 6.41 14.42
CA SER A 119 -7.21 7.64 15.07
C SER A 119 -6.44 8.85 14.57
N LYS A 120 -7.10 10.01 14.60
CA LYS A 120 -6.40 11.29 14.54
C LYS A 120 -6.00 11.61 15.98
N PRO A 121 -4.71 11.76 16.33
CA PRO A 121 -4.31 12.01 17.70
C PRO A 121 -4.97 13.30 18.20
N GLN A 122 -5.51 13.23 19.41
CA GLN A 122 -6.39 14.27 19.98
C GLN A 122 -5.62 15.31 20.81
N LEU A 123 -4.29 15.38 20.67
CA LEU A 123 -3.44 16.32 21.40
C LEU A 123 -3.38 17.67 20.67
N ALA A 124 -3.69 18.72 21.42
CA ALA A 124 -3.72 20.11 20.97
C ALA A 124 -2.33 20.59 20.55
N GLY A 125 -2.00 20.42 19.27
CA GLY A 125 -0.79 20.90 18.65
C GLY A 125 -0.88 20.66 17.15
N ILE A 126 -0.93 21.73 16.38
CA ILE A 126 -1.11 21.79 14.93
C ILE A 126 -0.17 20.85 14.16
N GLY A 127 -0.62 19.62 13.92
CA GLY A 127 -0.01 18.67 13.01
C GLY A 127 -1.10 17.76 12.45
N ALA A 128 -1.12 17.57 11.13
CA ALA A 128 -2.01 16.59 10.51
C ALA A 128 -1.47 15.16 10.72
N SER A 129 -1.29 14.76 11.98
CA SER A 129 -0.91 13.39 12.29
C SER A 129 -2.14 12.47 12.24
N TRP A 130 -1.86 11.21 11.97
CA TRP A 130 -2.76 10.09 12.02
C TRP A 130 -1.96 8.96 12.66
N GLU A 131 -2.63 8.11 13.45
CA GLU A 131 -1.99 7.01 14.16
C GLU A 131 -2.81 5.75 13.96
N LEU A 132 -2.13 4.65 13.62
CA LEU A 132 -2.69 3.31 13.71
C LEU A 132 -2.09 2.64 14.95
N VAL A 133 -2.95 2.26 15.89
CA VAL A 133 -2.55 1.62 17.15
C VAL A 133 -3.08 0.19 17.18
N THR A 134 -2.19 -0.76 17.47
CA THR A 134 -2.54 -2.14 17.80
C THR A 134 -2.25 -2.37 19.28
N ARG A 135 -3.24 -2.80 20.09
CA ARG A 135 -3.06 -3.07 21.52
C ARG A 135 -3.10 -4.56 21.82
N ALA A 136 -2.12 -5.03 22.60
CA ALA A 136 -2.06 -6.42 23.04
C ALA A 136 -3.29 -6.79 23.87
N ALA A 137 -3.67 -8.06 23.78
CA ALA A 137 -4.76 -8.55 24.60
C ALA A 137 -4.44 -8.41 26.08
N HIS A 138 -5.42 -7.97 26.88
CA HIS A 138 -5.29 -8.01 28.33
C HIS A 138 -5.33 -9.48 28.75
N THR A 139 -4.16 -10.06 29.07
CA THR A 139 -4.06 -11.36 29.76
C THR A 139 -4.30 -11.21 31.25
#